data_AF-A0A9W8BXH6-F1
#
_entry.id   AF-A0A9W8BXH6-F1
#
_cell.length_a   1.000
_cell.length_b   1.000
_cell.length_c   1.000
_cell.angle_alpha   90.00
_cell.angle_beta   90.00
_cell.angle_gamma   90.00
#
_symmetry.space_group_name_H-M   'P 1'
#
loop_
_entity.id
_entity.type
_entity.pdbx_description
1 polymer ?
#
loop_
_entity_poly.entity_id
_entity_poly.type
_entity_poly.pdbx_seq_one_letter_code
_entity_poly.pdbx_strand_id
1 'polypeptide(L)'
;MIGIKKAAVAVWAMGSAATVLAHSWVDCAKYDPVNQVCLGYSRGYPGRVNPDINLLYSYVFSGSPATQAMCNPKTQSAMNYSPLFPIATVQPGETVYTSWEQNGHLNNAHPTKIDILYYPDANKQFADVTERSTAMVAGTMDFATNSTCYRPEDSNTVCFGSWTVPKDLVPGNTYHFAWFWYFNQNPAGEWYSTCFDFKVEEASYVVKTTPMNVLLAMDAPTNVYAQGMSDAVQKQMAQVTTLGKESQDAVTSYSSQAPVASGTPVVSQSPTPEPPASSPPVEPAQPSSSTSVAPSPAPQKCRPRPVLV
;
A
#
# COMPACT_ATOMS: atom_id res chain seq x y z
N MET A 1 -55.85 -46.44 4.25
CA MET A 1 -54.41 -46.22 4.45
C MET A 1 -54.02 -44.95 3.70
N ILE A 2 -53.86 -43.83 4.40
CA ILE A 2 -53.52 -42.53 3.81
C ILE A 2 -52.04 -42.28 4.11
N GLY A 3 -51.19 -42.36 3.09
CA GLY A 3 -49.75 -42.19 3.19
C GLY A 3 -49.36 -40.72 3.07
N ILE A 4 -48.94 -40.09 4.18
CA ILE A 4 -48.41 -38.73 4.19
C ILE A 4 -46.95 -38.79 3.76
N LYS A 5 -46.66 -38.35 2.53
CA LYS A 5 -45.29 -38.16 2.04
C LYS A 5 -44.71 -36.89 2.68
N LYS A 6 -43.73 -37.04 3.56
CA LYS A 6 -42.96 -35.90 4.11
C LYS A 6 -42.04 -35.35 3.01
N ALA A 7 -42.40 -34.21 2.43
CA ALA A 7 -41.51 -33.46 1.55
C ALA A 7 -40.46 -32.75 2.43
N ALA A 8 -39.19 -33.14 2.31
CA ALA A 8 -38.09 -32.44 2.94
C ALA A 8 -37.84 -31.13 2.16
N VAL A 9 -38.22 -30.00 2.76
CA VAL A 9 -37.87 -28.67 2.24
C VAL A 9 -36.41 -28.41 2.63
N ALA A 10 -35.50 -28.57 1.68
CA ALA A 10 -34.11 -28.14 1.84
C ALA A 10 -34.07 -26.61 1.76
N VAL A 11 -34.07 -25.95 2.91
CA VAL A 11 -33.79 -24.52 3.00
C VAL A 11 -32.30 -24.33 2.76
N TRP A 12 -31.94 -24.01 1.52
CA TRP A 12 -30.62 -23.48 1.20
C TRP A 12 -30.54 -22.08 1.81
N ALA A 13 -29.97 -21.99 3.01
CA ALA A 13 -29.51 -20.71 3.55
C ALA A 13 -28.41 -20.19 2.61
N MET A 14 -28.79 -19.35 1.66
CA MET A 14 -27.87 -18.49 0.92
C MET A 14 -27.30 -17.49 1.93
N GLY A 15 -26.31 -17.94 2.70
CA GLY A 15 -25.51 -17.07 3.55
C GLY A 15 -24.76 -16.12 2.63
N SER A 16 -25.20 -14.86 2.59
CA SER A 16 -24.45 -13.79 1.94
C SER A 16 -23.05 -13.76 2.55
N ALA A 17 -22.05 -14.18 1.78
CA ALA A 17 -20.66 -14.00 2.16
C ALA A 17 -20.42 -12.49 2.24
N ALA A 18 -20.27 -11.96 3.45
CA ALA A 18 -19.88 -10.58 3.64
C ALA A 18 -18.49 -10.41 3.01
N THR A 19 -18.41 -9.65 1.93
CA THR A 19 -17.13 -9.23 1.36
C THR A 19 -16.46 -8.31 2.36
N VAL A 20 -15.43 -8.80 3.05
CA VAL A 20 -14.62 -7.97 3.95
C VAL A 20 -13.80 -7.03 3.07
N LEU A 21 -14.21 -5.76 2.99
CA LEU A 21 -13.45 -4.73 2.29
C LEU A 21 -12.22 -4.38 3.13
N ALA A 22 -11.06 -4.86 2.69
CA ALA A 22 -9.81 -4.52 3.35
C ALA A 22 -9.37 -3.09 2.96
N HIS A 23 -8.78 -2.38 3.93
CA HIS A 23 -8.25 -1.03 3.73
C HIS A 23 -6.98 -0.91 4.57
N SER A 24 -5.84 -0.69 3.92
CA SER A 24 -4.58 -0.47 4.63
C SER A 24 -3.64 0.38 3.78
N TRP A 25 -2.78 1.12 4.46
CA TRP A 25 -1.74 1.96 3.91
C TRP A 25 -0.63 2.17 4.95
N VAL A 26 0.47 2.79 4.54
CA VAL A 26 1.54 3.21 5.46
C VAL A 26 1.16 4.51 6.16
N ASP A 27 1.08 4.50 7.49
CA ASP A 27 0.91 5.72 8.28
C ASP A 27 2.22 6.46 8.49
N CYS A 28 3.29 5.70 8.74
CA CYS A 28 4.62 6.23 8.94
C CYS A 28 5.64 5.40 8.18
N ALA A 29 6.33 6.01 7.22
CA ALA A 29 7.38 5.36 6.45
C ALA A 29 8.64 5.15 7.29
N LYS A 30 8.98 6.12 8.16
CA LYS A 30 10.10 6.06 9.11
C LYS A 30 9.67 6.49 10.51
N TYR A 31 9.36 5.52 11.36
CA TYR A 31 9.02 5.70 12.76
C TYR A 31 10.28 5.68 13.62
N ASP A 32 10.41 6.64 14.53
CA ASP A 32 11.41 6.64 15.60
C ASP A 32 10.81 6.01 16.85
N PRO A 33 11.19 4.77 17.19
CA PRO A 33 10.60 4.08 18.33
C PRO A 33 11.08 4.62 19.68
N VAL A 34 12.17 5.39 19.73
CA VAL A 34 12.70 5.96 20.98
C VAL A 34 11.90 7.20 21.36
N ASN A 35 11.70 8.11 20.40
CA ASN A 35 10.95 9.35 20.61
C ASN A 35 9.45 9.22 20.29
N GLN A 36 9.02 8.05 19.82
CA GLN A 36 7.64 7.74 19.42
C GLN A 36 7.05 8.73 18.42
N VAL A 37 7.85 9.14 17.44
CA VAL A 37 7.51 10.17 16.45
C VAL A 37 7.72 9.64 15.05
N CYS A 38 6.85 10.04 14.13
CA CYS A 38 7.04 9.75 12.72
C CYS A 38 7.97 10.80 12.07
N LEU A 39 9.09 10.33 11.53
CA LEU A 39 10.12 11.16 10.88
C LEU A 39 9.91 11.29 9.37
N GLY A 40 9.06 10.44 8.77
CA GLY A 40 8.74 10.52 7.36
C GLY A 40 7.47 9.78 7.00
N TYR A 41 6.72 10.38 6.08
CA TYR A 41 5.40 9.93 5.67
C TYR A 41 5.42 9.48 4.21
N SER A 42 4.32 8.89 3.76
CA SER A 42 4.08 8.57 2.36
C SER A 42 3.56 9.77 1.57
N ARG A 43 3.62 9.69 0.24
CA ARG A 43 3.25 10.80 -0.67
C ARG A 43 1.82 11.26 -0.43
N GLY A 44 1.59 12.56 -0.24
CA GLY A 44 0.24 13.11 -0.13
C GLY A 44 -0.57 12.58 1.06
N TYR A 45 0.11 12.13 2.12
CA TYR A 45 -0.52 11.64 3.33
C TYR A 45 -1.45 12.72 3.92
N PRO A 46 -2.76 12.45 4.09
CA PRO A 46 -3.72 13.47 4.55
C PRO A 46 -3.75 13.61 6.08
N GLY A 47 -3.10 12.69 6.81
CA GLY A 47 -3.17 12.60 8.27
C GLY A 47 -4.45 11.93 8.75
N ARG A 48 -4.35 11.22 9.89
CA ARG A 48 -5.49 10.54 10.53
C ARG A 48 -6.58 11.46 11.08
N VAL A 49 -6.30 12.76 11.15
CA VAL A 49 -7.31 13.78 11.45
C VAL A 49 -8.37 13.91 10.33
N ASN A 50 -8.08 13.40 9.14
CA ASN A 50 -9.04 13.34 8.05
C ASN A 50 -9.97 12.12 8.24
N PRO A 51 -11.29 12.31 8.45
CA PRO A 51 -12.23 11.21 8.68
C PRO A 51 -12.36 10.28 7.46
N ASP A 52 -12.06 10.78 6.25
CA ASP A 52 -12.16 10.04 5.00
C ASP A 52 -10.83 9.38 4.60
N ILE A 53 -9.82 9.33 5.48
CA ILE A 53 -8.49 8.78 5.14
C ILE A 53 -8.57 7.35 4.58
N ASN A 54 -9.45 6.51 5.14
CA ASN A 54 -9.68 5.15 4.66
C ASN A 54 -10.06 5.11 3.17
N LEU A 55 -10.94 6.02 2.75
CA LEU A 55 -11.42 6.12 1.37
C LEU A 55 -10.40 6.80 0.45
N LEU A 56 -9.73 7.84 0.94
CA LEU A 56 -8.83 8.66 0.15
C LEU A 56 -7.47 8.01 -0.10
N TYR A 57 -7.01 7.22 0.87
CA TYR A 57 -5.61 6.80 0.94
C TYR A 57 -5.40 5.30 0.77
N SER A 58 -6.44 4.48 0.95
CA SER A 58 -6.38 3.07 0.52
C SER A 58 -6.34 2.99 -1.00
N TYR A 59 -5.36 2.27 -1.53
CA TYR A 59 -5.22 2.06 -2.96
C TYR A 59 -5.15 0.57 -3.28
N VAL A 60 -6.24 0.07 -3.88
CA VAL A 60 -6.50 -1.36 -4.07
C VAL A 60 -6.29 -1.77 -5.53
N PHE A 61 -5.75 -2.96 -5.72
CA PHE A 61 -5.67 -3.65 -7.00
C PHE A 61 -6.57 -4.88 -6.94
N SER A 62 -7.54 -4.97 -7.85
CA SER A 62 -8.44 -6.13 -7.93
C SER A 62 -8.15 -6.93 -9.19
N GLY A 63 -8.08 -8.26 -9.09
CA GLY A 63 -8.07 -9.13 -10.26
C GLY A 63 -6.84 -9.03 -11.16
N SER A 64 -5.67 -8.67 -10.62
CA SER A 64 -4.41 -8.62 -11.38
C SER A 64 -4.39 -7.64 -12.57
N PRO A 65 -4.65 -6.35 -12.35
CA PRO A 65 -4.74 -5.39 -13.45
C PRO A 65 -3.38 -5.26 -14.16
N ALA A 66 -3.39 -5.23 -15.49
CA ALA A 66 -2.16 -5.18 -16.28
C ALA A 66 -1.54 -3.78 -16.39
N THR A 67 -2.30 -2.71 -16.10
CA THR A 67 -1.88 -1.32 -16.37
C THR A 67 -2.26 -0.33 -15.27
N GLN A 68 -2.73 -0.82 -14.11
CA GLN A 68 -3.05 0.07 -13.00
C GLN A 68 -1.76 0.66 -12.42
N ALA A 69 -1.71 1.98 -12.25
CA ALA A 69 -0.56 2.68 -11.69
C ALA A 69 -0.13 2.06 -10.35
N MET A 70 1.17 1.99 -10.05
CA MET A 70 1.63 1.43 -8.76
C MET A 70 1.26 2.35 -7.59
N CYS A 71 1.35 3.67 -7.79
CA CYS A 71 1.00 4.67 -6.81
C CYS A 71 -0.40 5.20 -7.08
N ASN A 72 -1.15 5.54 -6.03
CA ASN A 72 -2.49 6.12 -6.19
C ASN A 72 -2.41 7.40 -7.04
N PRO A 73 -3.02 7.46 -8.24
CA PRO A 73 -2.83 8.59 -9.14
C PRO A 73 -3.43 9.89 -8.58
N LYS A 74 -4.39 9.80 -7.65
CA LYS A 74 -5.05 10.97 -7.05
C LYS A 74 -4.18 11.64 -5.99
N THR A 75 -3.46 10.87 -5.19
CA THR A 75 -2.79 11.36 -3.98
C THR A 75 -1.28 11.12 -3.98
N GLN A 76 -0.76 10.21 -4.81
CA GLN A 76 0.63 9.72 -4.76
C GLN A 76 1.34 9.76 -6.14
N SER A 77 0.74 10.39 -7.16
CA SER A 77 1.31 10.52 -8.52
C SER A 77 2.54 11.42 -8.61
N ALA A 78 2.78 12.25 -7.59
CA ALA A 78 3.94 13.14 -7.50
C ALA A 78 4.51 13.12 -6.08
N MET A 79 5.74 13.64 -5.90
CA MET A 79 6.35 13.85 -4.58
C MET A 79 5.73 15.06 -3.87
N ASN A 80 4.47 14.95 -3.48
CA ASN A 80 3.63 15.99 -2.89
C ASN A 80 3.66 15.96 -1.35
N TYR A 81 4.86 16.13 -0.78
CA TYR A 81 5.03 16.21 0.68
C TYR A 81 4.65 17.59 1.22
N SER A 82 4.07 17.63 2.41
CA SER A 82 3.78 18.88 3.13
C SER A 82 4.79 19.11 4.26
N PRO A 83 4.92 20.33 4.78
CA PRO A 83 5.74 20.57 5.98
C PRO A 83 5.30 19.76 7.20
N LEU A 84 4.00 19.42 7.31
CA LEU A 84 3.48 18.59 8.40
C LEU A 84 3.77 17.10 8.20
N PHE A 85 3.84 16.66 6.95
CA PHE A 85 4.08 15.27 6.56
C PHE A 85 5.28 15.19 5.62
N PRO A 86 6.50 15.42 6.14
CA PRO A 86 7.70 15.49 5.32
C PRO A 86 8.16 14.11 4.84
N ILE A 87 9.04 14.15 3.84
CA ILE A 87 9.87 13.02 3.43
C ILE A 87 10.94 12.74 4.49
N ALA A 88 11.21 11.47 4.79
CA ALA A 88 12.28 11.10 5.71
C ALA A 88 13.66 11.14 5.04
N THR A 89 14.67 11.38 5.87
CA THR A 89 16.08 11.15 5.52
C THR A 89 16.53 9.81 6.11
N VAL A 90 17.25 9.02 5.32
CA VAL A 90 17.84 7.73 5.71
C VAL A 90 19.29 7.62 5.24
N GLN A 91 20.03 6.66 5.76
CA GLN A 91 21.36 6.29 5.26
C GLN A 91 21.37 4.85 4.71
N PRO A 92 22.27 4.51 3.78
CA PRO A 92 22.42 3.13 3.31
C PRO A 92 22.72 2.16 4.47
N GLY A 93 22.01 1.04 4.52
CA GLY A 93 22.14 0.05 5.60
C GLY A 93 21.44 0.41 6.90
N GLU A 94 20.73 1.55 6.99
CA GLU A 94 19.91 1.90 8.14
C GLU A 94 18.74 0.91 8.33
N THR A 95 18.45 0.54 9.58
CA THR A 95 17.18 -0.13 9.90
C THR A 95 16.08 0.91 10.05
N VAL A 96 15.06 0.80 9.20
CA VAL A 96 13.86 1.63 9.20
C VAL A 96 12.71 0.86 9.84
N TYR A 97 11.92 1.55 10.65
CA TYR A 97 10.65 1.06 11.19
C TYR A 97 9.50 1.73 10.45
N THR A 98 8.58 0.95 9.91
CA THR A 98 7.40 1.42 9.19
C THR A 98 6.17 1.00 9.97
N SER A 99 5.14 1.86 10.03
CA SER A 99 3.88 1.56 10.72
C SER A 99 2.66 1.66 9.82
N TRP A 100 1.64 0.87 10.15
CA TRP A 100 0.33 0.81 9.49
C TRP A 100 -0.72 0.39 10.51
N GLU A 101 -2.00 0.46 10.17
CA GLU A 101 -3.08 -0.04 11.02
C GLU A 101 -3.50 -1.46 10.61
N GLN A 102 -3.82 -2.29 11.61
CA GLN A 102 -4.34 -3.64 11.39
C GLN A 102 -5.67 -3.67 10.64
N ASN A 103 -6.56 -2.73 10.97
CA ASN A 103 -7.92 -2.56 10.44
C ASN A 103 -8.73 -3.87 10.35
N GLY A 104 -8.74 -4.65 11.43
CA GLY A 104 -9.49 -5.90 11.52
C GLY A 104 -8.87 -7.11 10.81
N HIS A 105 -7.68 -6.99 10.22
CA HIS A 105 -7.03 -8.05 9.43
C HIS A 105 -5.95 -8.83 10.20
N LEU A 106 -6.07 -8.95 11.53
CA LEU A 106 -5.15 -9.79 12.31
C LEU A 106 -5.21 -11.23 11.84
N ASN A 107 -4.07 -11.82 11.47
CA ASN A 107 -4.00 -13.24 11.13
C ASN A 107 -2.68 -13.89 11.57
N ASN A 108 -2.71 -14.55 12.72
CA ASN A 108 -1.54 -15.26 13.25
C ASN A 108 -1.29 -16.63 12.59
N ALA A 109 -2.34 -17.28 12.09
CA ALA A 109 -2.22 -18.63 11.52
C ALA A 109 -1.66 -18.60 10.09
N HIS A 110 -2.10 -17.62 9.31
CA HIS A 110 -1.76 -17.43 7.91
C HIS A 110 -1.53 -15.95 7.62
N PRO A 111 -0.49 -15.34 8.21
CA PRO A 111 -0.22 -13.93 7.99
C PRO A 111 0.00 -13.66 6.50
N THR A 112 -0.62 -12.58 6.03
CA THR A 112 -0.34 -12.05 4.71
C THR A 112 0.97 -11.27 4.73
N LYS A 113 1.56 -11.01 3.57
CA LYS A 113 2.90 -10.43 3.49
C LYS A 113 2.87 -9.00 2.94
N ILE A 114 3.77 -8.18 3.46
CA ILE A 114 4.14 -6.88 2.93
C ILE A 114 5.53 -7.00 2.33
N ASP A 115 5.72 -6.46 1.14
CA ASP A 115 7.03 -6.18 0.58
C ASP A 115 7.30 -4.68 0.50
N ILE A 116 8.54 -4.28 0.76
CA ILE A 116 9.04 -2.94 0.48
C ILE A 116 9.81 -3.01 -0.84
N LEU A 117 9.17 -2.52 -1.90
CA LEU A 117 9.71 -2.56 -3.26
C LEU A 117 10.48 -1.27 -3.57
N TYR A 118 11.56 -1.36 -4.34
CA TYR A 118 12.32 -0.20 -4.81
C TYR A 118 13.07 -0.47 -6.12
N TYR A 119 13.63 0.60 -6.70
CA TYR A 119 14.64 0.53 -7.75
C TYR A 119 15.95 1.20 -7.31
N PRO A 120 17.12 0.64 -7.67
CA PRO A 120 18.42 1.23 -7.34
C PRO A 120 18.78 2.44 -8.21
N ASP A 121 18.00 2.75 -9.25
CA ASP A 121 18.09 3.98 -10.01
C ASP A 121 17.17 5.04 -9.39
N ALA A 122 17.77 6.11 -8.85
CA ALA A 122 17.05 7.22 -8.21
C ALA A 122 16.09 7.96 -9.17
N ASN A 123 16.31 7.87 -10.49
CA ASN A 123 15.43 8.49 -11.47
C ASN A 123 14.24 7.61 -11.86
N LYS A 124 14.24 6.34 -11.45
CA LYS A 124 13.21 5.37 -11.80
C LYS A 124 12.07 5.41 -10.78
N GLN A 125 10.91 5.89 -11.22
CA GLN A 125 9.65 5.74 -10.50
C GLN A 125 8.88 4.52 -10.99
N PHE A 126 8.03 3.99 -10.10
CA PHE A 126 7.07 2.97 -10.47
C PHE A 126 6.01 3.54 -11.41
N ALA A 127 5.84 2.92 -12.57
CA ALA A 127 4.79 3.25 -13.51
C ALA A 127 3.49 2.53 -13.15
N ASP A 128 3.51 1.19 -13.13
CA ASP A 128 2.33 0.35 -12.94
C ASP A 128 2.62 -0.87 -12.06
N VAL A 129 1.57 -1.60 -11.69
CA VAL A 129 1.65 -2.74 -10.77
C VAL A 129 2.45 -3.92 -11.32
N THR A 130 2.66 -4.04 -12.63
CA THR A 130 3.41 -5.16 -13.23
C THR A 130 4.90 -5.06 -12.90
N GLU A 131 5.39 -3.85 -12.66
CA GLU A 131 6.75 -3.55 -12.25
C GLU A 131 7.15 -4.19 -10.92
N ARG A 132 6.19 -4.63 -10.09
CA ARG A 132 6.49 -5.42 -8.89
C ARG A 132 7.36 -6.65 -9.15
N SER A 133 7.27 -7.22 -10.36
CA SER A 133 8.00 -8.43 -10.75
C SER A 133 9.46 -8.15 -11.11
N THR A 134 9.80 -6.89 -11.40
CA THR A 134 11.15 -6.45 -11.76
C THR A 134 11.78 -5.54 -10.71
N ALA A 135 10.99 -5.05 -9.76
CA ALA A 135 11.45 -4.28 -8.62
C ALA A 135 12.29 -5.13 -7.67
N MET A 136 13.20 -4.47 -6.97
CA MET A 136 13.97 -5.09 -5.89
C MET A 136 13.16 -5.04 -4.59
N VAL A 137 13.41 -5.99 -3.68
CA VAL A 137 12.74 -6.07 -2.37
C VAL A 137 13.73 -5.67 -1.28
N ALA A 138 13.50 -4.53 -0.63
CA ALA A 138 14.31 -4.04 0.49
C ALA A 138 13.97 -4.77 1.81
N GLY A 139 12.76 -5.31 1.92
CA GLY A 139 12.34 -6.12 3.06
C GLY A 139 10.97 -6.75 2.86
N THR A 140 10.74 -7.86 3.55
CA THR A 140 9.46 -8.57 3.60
C THR A 140 9.06 -8.75 5.06
N MET A 141 7.80 -8.53 5.40
CA MET A 141 7.28 -8.63 6.76
C MET A 141 5.86 -9.19 6.79
N ASP A 142 5.46 -9.72 7.95
CA ASP A 142 4.10 -10.18 8.19
C ASP A 142 3.14 -9.01 8.44
N PHE A 143 2.03 -9.02 7.72
CA PHE A 143 0.92 -8.09 7.96
C PHE A 143 0.12 -8.55 9.17
N ALA A 144 -0.06 -7.63 10.12
CA ALA A 144 -0.93 -7.73 11.29
C ALA A 144 -0.94 -9.09 12.02
N THR A 145 0.07 -9.30 12.86
CA THR A 145 0.19 -10.44 13.77
C THR A 145 0.34 -9.96 15.20
N ASN A 146 0.23 -10.87 16.17
CA ASN A 146 0.50 -10.58 17.57
C ASN A 146 1.93 -10.04 17.79
N SER A 147 2.88 -10.42 16.94
CA SER A 147 4.27 -9.94 17.01
C SER A 147 4.51 -8.60 16.32
N THR A 148 3.61 -8.18 15.43
CA THR A 148 3.77 -6.93 14.69
C THR A 148 2.83 -5.83 15.16
N CYS A 149 1.80 -6.13 15.97
CA CYS A 149 0.82 -5.16 16.43
C CYS A 149 0.96 -4.84 17.92
N TYR A 150 0.76 -3.56 18.26
CA TYR A 150 0.90 -3.08 19.64
C TYR A 150 -0.18 -3.64 20.58
N ARG A 151 -1.45 -3.65 20.14
CA ARG A 151 -2.60 -4.21 20.86
C ARG A 151 -3.44 -5.11 19.94
N PRO A 152 -3.01 -6.36 19.71
CA PRO A 152 -3.62 -7.25 18.71
C PRO A 152 -5.13 -7.48 18.90
N GLU A 153 -5.65 -7.29 20.11
CA GLU A 153 -7.08 -7.38 20.44
C GLU A 153 -7.92 -6.18 19.96
N ASP A 154 -7.28 -5.05 19.65
CA ASP A 154 -7.92 -3.87 19.07
C ASP A 154 -7.86 -3.96 17.55
N SER A 155 -9.02 -3.94 16.89
CA SER A 155 -9.10 -4.04 15.42
C SER A 155 -8.34 -2.92 14.72
N ASN A 156 -8.19 -1.76 15.37
CA ASN A 156 -7.59 -0.55 14.81
C ASN A 156 -6.22 -0.25 15.44
N THR A 157 -5.58 -1.26 16.03
CA THR A 157 -4.21 -1.10 16.56
C THR A 157 -3.23 -0.74 15.45
N VAL A 158 -2.23 0.05 15.85
CA VAL A 158 -1.03 0.26 15.04
C VAL A 158 -0.17 -1.00 15.08
N CYS A 159 0.36 -1.34 13.93
CA CYS A 159 1.34 -2.39 13.71
C CYS A 159 2.61 -1.81 13.10
N PHE A 160 3.71 -2.54 13.26
CA PHE A 160 5.04 -2.14 12.91
C PHE A 160 5.79 -3.26 12.21
N GLY A 161 6.69 -2.87 11.33
CA GLY A 161 7.67 -3.75 10.74
C GLY A 161 8.98 -3.04 10.54
N SER A 162 10.07 -3.78 10.54
CA SER A 162 11.41 -3.25 10.34
C SER A 162 12.03 -3.86 9.09
N TRP A 163 12.79 -3.05 8.36
CA TRP A 163 13.54 -3.46 7.19
C TRP A 163 14.82 -2.64 7.07
N THR A 164 15.73 -3.02 6.18
CA THR A 164 17.02 -2.35 6.04
C THR A 164 17.10 -1.62 4.72
N VAL A 165 17.47 -0.34 4.75
CA VAL A 165 17.73 0.45 3.56
C VAL A 165 18.87 -0.22 2.77
N PRO A 166 18.71 -0.48 1.46
CA PRO A 166 19.74 -1.12 0.67
C PRO A 166 21.08 -0.37 0.74
N LYS A 167 22.17 -1.10 0.92
CA LYS A 167 23.51 -0.52 1.15
C LYS A 167 24.13 0.09 -0.11
N ASP A 168 23.59 -0.25 -1.27
CA ASP A 168 24.01 0.17 -2.59
C ASP A 168 23.32 1.47 -3.06
N LEU A 169 22.38 2.01 -2.27
CA LEU A 169 21.81 3.33 -2.56
C LEU A 169 22.87 4.41 -2.37
N VAL A 170 22.93 5.33 -3.32
CA VAL A 170 23.95 6.39 -3.36
C VAL A 170 23.45 7.60 -2.58
N PRO A 171 24.18 8.05 -1.53
CA PRO A 171 23.88 9.29 -0.83
C PRO A 171 23.76 10.51 -1.74
N GLY A 172 22.95 11.49 -1.33
CA GLY A 172 22.62 12.71 -2.08
C GLY A 172 21.46 12.56 -3.06
N ASN A 173 20.81 11.39 -3.13
CA ASN A 173 19.69 11.13 -4.02
C ASN A 173 18.38 10.87 -3.26
N THR A 174 17.25 11.05 -3.95
CA THR A 174 15.94 10.61 -3.46
C THR A 174 15.55 9.31 -4.17
N TYR A 175 15.15 8.31 -3.40
CA TYR A 175 14.73 7.01 -3.90
C TYR A 175 13.25 6.77 -3.66
N HIS A 176 12.64 6.03 -4.57
CA HIS A 176 11.21 5.76 -4.60
C HIS A 176 10.94 4.33 -4.12
N PHE A 177 10.04 4.21 -3.14
CA PHE A 177 9.66 2.94 -2.53
C PHE A 177 8.14 2.73 -2.64
N ALA A 178 7.74 1.46 -2.67
CA ALA A 178 6.35 1.06 -2.52
C ALA A 178 6.22 0.04 -1.40
N TRP A 179 5.38 0.33 -0.42
CA TRP A 179 4.84 -0.68 0.49
C TRP A 179 3.75 -1.42 -0.27
N PHE A 180 3.88 -2.73 -0.43
CA PHE A 180 2.95 -3.54 -1.21
C PHE A 180 2.44 -4.71 -0.38
N TRP A 181 1.15 -4.74 -0.10
CA TRP A 181 0.52 -5.76 0.72
C TRP A 181 -0.25 -6.77 -0.12
N TYR A 182 0.12 -8.04 0.02
CA TYR A 182 -0.51 -9.16 -0.66
C TYR A 182 -1.70 -9.69 0.12
N PHE A 183 -2.89 -9.10 -0.04
CA PHE A 183 -4.12 -9.58 0.59
C PHE A 183 -4.72 -10.79 -0.18
N ASN A 184 -4.05 -11.93 -0.07
CA ASN A 184 -4.43 -13.18 -0.72
C ASN A 184 -5.60 -13.94 -0.04
N GLN A 185 -6.33 -13.29 0.87
CA GLN A 185 -7.51 -13.88 1.52
C GLN A 185 -8.78 -13.68 0.69
N ASN A 186 -8.76 -12.77 -0.28
CA ASN A 186 -9.82 -12.63 -1.27
C ASN A 186 -9.54 -13.59 -2.45
N PRO A 187 -10.44 -14.52 -2.80
CA PRO A 187 -10.27 -15.44 -3.94
C PRO A 187 -10.07 -14.72 -5.28
N ALA A 188 -10.56 -13.48 -5.42
CA ALA A 188 -10.37 -12.67 -6.63
C ALA A 188 -8.94 -12.08 -6.75
N GLY A 189 -8.13 -12.18 -5.71
CA GLY A 189 -6.85 -11.50 -5.60
C GLY A 189 -7.04 -10.01 -5.34
N GLU A 190 -6.56 -9.57 -4.19
CA GLU A 190 -6.64 -8.19 -3.76
C GLU A 190 -5.29 -7.79 -3.18
N TRP A 191 -4.79 -6.62 -3.59
CA TRP A 191 -3.52 -6.09 -3.10
C TRP A 191 -3.65 -4.61 -2.83
N TYR A 192 -2.73 -4.10 -2.01
CA TYR A 192 -2.70 -2.69 -1.66
C TYR A 192 -1.30 -2.14 -1.87
N SER A 193 -1.20 -0.87 -2.23
CA SER A 193 0.07 -0.17 -2.23
C SER A 193 0.01 1.18 -1.56
N THR A 194 1.18 1.61 -1.07
CA THR A 194 1.42 2.98 -0.64
C THR A 194 2.82 3.38 -1.08
N CYS A 195 2.93 4.43 -1.87
CA CYS A 195 4.21 4.95 -2.32
C CYS A 195 4.76 6.01 -1.37
N PHE A 196 6.06 5.91 -1.10
CA PHE A 196 6.80 6.85 -0.28
C PHE A 196 8.22 6.99 -0.82
N ASP A 197 8.93 8.00 -0.32
CA ASP A 197 10.26 8.34 -0.80
C ASP A 197 11.18 8.52 0.39
N PHE A 198 12.47 8.30 0.18
CA PHE A 198 13.50 8.67 1.15
C PHE A 198 14.60 9.48 0.49
N LYS A 199 15.06 10.52 1.20
CA LYS A 199 16.34 11.18 0.92
C LYS A 199 17.44 10.32 1.51
N VAL A 200 18.26 9.73 0.67
CA VAL A 200 19.41 8.93 1.12
C VAL A 200 20.59 9.87 1.28
N GLU A 201 21.16 9.94 2.47
CA GLU A 201 22.26 10.84 2.84
C GLU A 201 23.39 10.05 3.52
N GLU A 202 24.58 10.64 3.62
CA GLU A 202 25.75 10.03 4.28
C GLU A 202 25.51 9.81 5.78
N ALA A 203 24.71 10.68 6.38
CA ALA A 203 24.26 10.59 7.75
C ALA A 203 22.78 10.91 7.79
N SER A 204 22.01 10.06 8.48
CA SER A 204 20.64 10.37 8.81
C SER A 204 20.51 10.70 10.29
N TYR A 205 19.39 11.32 10.66
CA TYR A 205 18.99 11.34 12.07
C TYR A 205 18.71 9.90 12.49
N VAL A 206 19.72 9.24 13.03
CA VAL A 206 19.65 7.92 13.65
C VAL A 206 19.70 8.14 15.15
N VAL A 207 18.55 8.09 15.82
CA VAL A 207 18.58 7.73 17.23
C VAL A 207 19.05 6.29 17.26
N LYS A 208 20.10 5.98 18.03
CA LYS A 208 20.65 4.63 18.17
C LYS A 208 19.50 3.71 18.60
N THR A 209 18.97 2.92 17.67
CA THR A 209 17.69 2.24 17.91
C THR A 209 17.89 1.02 18.80
N THR A 210 16.99 0.89 19.78
CA THR A 210 16.84 -0.35 20.55
C THR A 210 16.04 -1.33 19.68
N PRO A 211 16.44 -2.61 19.55
CA PRO A 211 15.70 -3.58 18.75
C PRO A 211 14.22 -3.65 19.15
N MET A 212 13.33 -3.78 18.17
CA MET A 212 11.88 -3.75 18.44
C MET A 212 11.41 -4.89 19.34
N ASN A 213 12.04 -6.07 19.27
CA ASN A 213 11.78 -7.14 20.23
C ASN A 213 12.17 -6.76 21.66
N VAL A 214 13.14 -5.88 21.88
CA VAL A 214 13.45 -5.35 23.21
C VAL A 214 12.40 -4.32 23.63
N LEU A 215 11.95 -3.46 22.73
CA LEU A 215 10.84 -2.52 23.01
C LEU A 215 9.52 -3.23 23.31
N LEU A 216 9.27 -4.38 22.67
CA LEU A 216 8.10 -5.23 22.89
C LEU A 216 8.27 -6.18 24.08
N ALA A 217 9.51 -6.51 24.49
CA ALA A 217 9.82 -7.42 25.59
C ALA A 217 10.18 -6.71 26.91
N MET A 218 10.25 -5.38 26.94
CA MET A 218 10.14 -4.63 28.19
C MET A 218 8.74 -4.91 28.72
N ASP A 219 8.61 -5.94 29.56
CA ASP A 219 7.41 -6.52 30.21
C ASP A 219 6.12 -5.93 29.67
N ALA A 220 5.35 -6.67 28.84
CA ALA A 220 4.03 -6.31 28.31
C ALA A 220 3.44 -5.16 29.12
N PRO A 221 3.71 -3.90 28.72
CA PRO A 221 3.65 -2.85 29.70
C PRO A 221 2.18 -2.74 30.04
N THR A 222 1.86 -2.92 31.32
CA THR A 222 0.91 -2.00 31.90
C THR A 222 1.39 -0.62 31.50
N ASN A 223 0.80 -0.12 30.40
CA ASN A 223 0.56 1.28 30.23
C ASN A 223 1.79 2.18 29.96
N VAL A 224 2.92 1.72 29.38
CA VAL A 224 3.99 2.67 28.97
C VAL A 224 3.67 3.34 27.63
N TYR A 225 2.96 2.65 26.73
CA TYR A 225 2.41 3.26 25.50
C TYR A 225 1.07 3.96 25.73
N ALA A 226 0.41 3.77 26.88
CA ALA A 226 -0.79 4.52 27.27
C ALA A 226 -0.57 5.53 28.43
N GLN A 227 0.64 5.59 29.03
CA GLN A 227 1.13 6.71 29.86
C GLN A 227 2.35 7.43 29.27
N GLY A 228 2.76 7.13 28.03
CA GLY A 228 3.96 7.69 27.41
C GLY A 228 3.75 8.42 26.08
N MET A 229 2.54 8.44 25.52
CA MET A 229 2.22 9.50 24.57
C MET A 229 2.25 10.80 25.37
N SER A 230 3.09 11.76 25.00
CA SER A 230 3.01 13.09 25.60
C SER A 230 1.57 13.58 25.56
N ASP A 231 1.14 14.39 26.53
CA ASP A 231 -0.20 15.00 26.54
C ASP A 231 -0.55 15.65 25.19
N ALA A 232 0.45 16.05 24.40
CA ALA A 232 0.29 16.55 23.04
C ALA A 232 -0.16 15.48 22.04
N VAL A 233 0.46 14.29 22.03
CA VAL A 233 0.10 13.18 21.14
C VAL A 233 -1.24 12.55 21.58
N GLN A 234 -1.47 12.42 22.89
CA GLN A 234 -2.77 12.00 23.41
C GLN A 234 -3.88 13.00 23.08
N LYS A 235 -3.62 14.32 23.15
CA LYS A 235 -4.58 15.34 22.68
C LYS A 235 -4.83 15.25 21.17
N GLN A 236 -3.79 15.01 20.38
CA GLN A 236 -3.92 14.87 18.94
C GLN A 236 -4.76 13.64 18.57
N MET A 237 -4.61 12.53 19.29
CA MET A 237 -5.42 11.33 19.08
C MET A 237 -6.83 11.40 19.70
N ALA A 238 -7.01 12.04 20.85
CA ALA A 238 -8.33 12.22 21.48
C ALA A 238 -9.24 13.20 20.69
N GLN A 239 -8.66 14.22 20.05
CA GLN A 239 -9.38 15.04 19.06
C GLN A 239 -9.82 14.21 17.85
N VAL A 240 -9.03 13.23 17.43
CA VAL A 240 -9.36 12.30 16.33
C VAL A 240 -10.49 11.33 16.72
N THR A 241 -10.51 10.81 17.94
CA THR A 241 -11.58 9.90 18.41
C THR A 241 -12.94 10.59 18.54
N THR A 242 -12.95 11.88 18.87
CA THR A 242 -14.20 12.66 19.01
C THR A 242 -14.80 12.98 17.63
N LEU A 243 -13.97 13.30 16.63
CA LEU A 243 -14.40 13.54 15.25
C LEU A 243 -14.85 12.26 14.52
N GLY A 244 -14.26 11.11 14.84
CA GLY A 244 -14.65 9.81 14.26
C GLY A 244 -16.04 9.32 14.71
N LYS A 245 -16.45 9.64 15.95
CA LYS A 245 -17.80 9.31 16.44
C LYS A 245 -18.88 10.17 15.78
N GLU A 246 -18.64 11.48 15.60
CA GLU A 246 -19.57 12.37 14.90
C GLU A 246 -19.70 12.03 13.40
N SER A 247 -18.63 11.56 12.77
CA SER A 247 -18.63 11.08 11.38
C SER A 247 -19.44 9.78 11.20
N GLN A 248 -19.30 8.80 12.10
CA GLN A 248 -20.09 7.57 12.05
C GLN A 248 -21.59 7.84 12.30
N ASP A 249 -21.93 8.76 13.19
CA ASP A 249 -23.33 9.15 13.43
C ASP A 249 -23.91 9.94 12.24
N ALA A 250 -23.11 10.76 11.55
CA ALA A 250 -23.53 11.50 10.36
C ALA A 250 -23.82 10.57 9.16
N VAL A 251 -22.98 9.56 8.92
CA VAL A 251 -23.17 8.57 7.84
C VAL A 251 -24.41 7.69 8.10
N THR A 252 -24.67 7.36 9.37
CA THR A 252 -25.88 6.62 9.75
C THR A 252 -27.15 7.46 9.57
N SER A 253 -27.07 8.78 9.78
CA SER A 253 -28.21 9.69 9.55
C SER A 253 -28.54 9.87 8.07
N TYR A 254 -27.54 9.94 7.19
CA TYR A 254 -27.74 10.17 5.74
C TYR A 254 -28.35 8.95 5.03
N SER A 255 -28.09 7.74 5.52
CA SER A 255 -28.68 6.50 4.97
C SER A 255 -30.18 6.35 5.29
N SER A 256 -30.75 7.18 6.15
CA SER A 256 -32.17 7.09 6.56
C SER A 256 -33.09 8.12 5.90
N GLN A 257 -32.55 9.04 5.10
CA GLN A 257 -33.28 10.15 4.49
C GLN A 257 -33.19 10.22 2.96
N ALA A 258 -33.04 9.09 2.26
CA ALA A 258 -33.25 9.09 0.82
C ALA A 258 -34.75 9.18 0.51
N PRO A 259 -35.26 10.26 -0.11
CA PRO A 259 -36.65 10.32 -0.54
C PRO A 259 -36.87 9.34 -1.70
N VAL A 260 -37.95 8.57 -1.61
CA VAL A 260 -38.46 7.74 -2.72
C VAL A 260 -38.93 8.69 -3.82
N ALA A 261 -38.08 8.94 -4.81
CA ALA A 261 -38.44 9.69 -5.99
C ALA A 261 -39.20 8.77 -6.96
N SER A 262 -40.53 8.84 -6.92
CA SER A 262 -41.41 8.35 -7.97
C SER A 262 -41.31 9.28 -9.18
N GLY A 263 -40.44 8.94 -10.12
CA GLY A 263 -40.29 9.60 -11.42
C GLY A 263 -40.41 8.60 -12.56
N THR A 264 -41.38 8.82 -13.43
CA THR A 264 -41.60 8.09 -14.69
C THR A 264 -40.38 8.24 -15.62
N PRO A 265 -39.96 7.20 -16.36
CA PRO A 265 -38.78 7.26 -17.20
C PRO A 265 -39.05 8.13 -18.45
N VAL A 266 -38.28 9.20 -18.60
CA VAL A 266 -38.16 9.94 -19.86
C VAL A 266 -37.14 9.22 -20.73
N VAL A 267 -37.60 8.68 -21.85
CA VAL A 267 -36.76 8.09 -22.90
C VAL A 267 -35.94 9.21 -23.54
N SER A 268 -34.66 9.29 -23.19
CA SER A 268 -33.69 10.14 -23.86
C SER A 268 -33.18 9.39 -25.10
N GLN A 269 -33.58 9.84 -26.29
CA GLN A 269 -33.02 9.37 -27.55
C GLN A 269 -31.62 9.96 -27.72
N SER A 270 -30.61 9.10 -27.75
CA SER A 270 -29.25 9.49 -28.12
C SER A 270 -29.20 9.92 -29.59
N PRO A 271 -28.49 10.99 -29.95
CA PRO A 271 -28.27 11.34 -31.34
C PRO A 271 -27.39 10.29 -32.03
N THR A 272 -27.83 9.89 -33.22
CA THR A 272 -27.10 9.01 -34.14
C THR A 272 -25.73 9.61 -34.46
N PRO A 273 -24.62 8.86 -34.33
CA PRO A 273 -23.29 9.34 -34.70
C PRO A 273 -23.19 9.54 -36.22
N GLU A 274 -22.68 10.71 -36.59
CA GLU A 274 -22.33 11.10 -37.95
C GLU A 274 -21.18 10.20 -38.48
N PRO A 275 -21.23 9.73 -39.74
CA PRO A 275 -20.18 8.87 -40.29
C PRO A 275 -18.87 9.65 -40.46
N PRO A 276 -17.71 9.02 -40.18
CA PRO A 276 -16.43 9.69 -40.32
C PRO A 276 -16.12 10.02 -41.78
N ALA A 277 -15.62 11.23 -42.01
CA ALA A 277 -15.14 11.70 -43.30
C ALA A 277 -14.05 10.78 -43.85
N SER A 278 -14.17 10.45 -45.14
CA SER A 278 -13.24 9.59 -45.88
C SER A 278 -11.82 10.14 -45.84
N SER A 279 -10.87 9.30 -45.41
CA SER A 279 -9.43 9.60 -45.41
C SER A 279 -8.90 9.75 -46.84
N PRO A 280 -7.91 10.65 -47.08
CA PRO A 280 -7.25 10.77 -48.37
C PRO A 280 -6.41 9.52 -48.70
N PRO A 281 -6.14 9.27 -50.00
CA PRO A 281 -5.44 8.07 -50.45
C PRO A 281 -3.99 8.05 -49.96
N VAL A 282 -3.59 6.88 -49.46
CA VAL A 282 -2.23 6.57 -49.00
C VAL A 282 -1.30 6.48 -50.22
N GLU A 283 -0.28 7.32 -50.24
CA GLU A 283 0.83 7.29 -51.19
C GLU A 283 1.72 6.06 -50.92
N PRO A 284 2.07 5.25 -51.94
CA PRO A 284 2.85 4.04 -51.74
C PRO A 284 4.31 4.36 -51.39
N ALA A 285 4.73 3.92 -50.20
CA ALA A 285 6.10 4.02 -49.73
C ALA A 285 7.07 3.23 -50.62
N GLN A 286 8.18 3.87 -51.02
CA GLN A 286 9.29 3.22 -51.72
C GLN A 286 9.99 2.18 -50.83
N PRO A 287 10.47 1.06 -51.39
CA PRO A 287 11.21 0.04 -50.64
C PRO A 287 12.60 0.57 -50.25
N SER A 288 12.83 0.66 -48.95
CA SER A 288 14.14 0.93 -48.35
C SER A 288 15.06 -0.29 -48.49
N SER A 289 16.30 0.00 -48.89
CA SER A 289 17.37 -0.95 -49.15
C SER A 289 17.81 -1.69 -47.88
N SER A 290 17.90 -3.02 -48.01
CA SER A 290 18.37 -3.95 -46.99
C SER A 290 19.81 -3.66 -46.58
N THR A 291 20.03 -3.26 -45.33
CA THR A 291 21.36 -3.22 -44.71
C THR A 291 21.71 -4.60 -44.17
N SER A 292 22.79 -5.17 -44.70
CA SER A 292 23.38 -6.45 -44.29
C SER A 292 23.80 -6.44 -42.82
N VAL A 293 23.18 -7.27 -42.00
CA VAL A 293 23.57 -7.54 -40.61
C VAL A 293 24.84 -8.40 -40.61
N ALA A 294 25.91 -7.91 -39.99
CA ALA A 294 27.15 -8.66 -39.79
C ALA A 294 26.94 -9.80 -38.77
N PRO A 295 27.60 -10.97 -38.96
CA PRO A 295 27.42 -12.11 -38.07
C PRO A 295 28.03 -11.86 -36.69
N SER A 296 27.30 -12.32 -35.68
CA SER A 296 27.65 -12.27 -34.26
C SER A 296 28.95 -13.05 -33.96
N PRO A 297 29.88 -12.54 -33.15
CA PRO A 297 31.10 -13.25 -32.78
C PRO A 297 30.81 -14.43 -31.86
N ALA A 298 31.51 -15.54 -32.10
CA ALA A 298 31.41 -16.78 -31.33
C ALA A 298 31.82 -16.58 -29.85
N PRO A 299 31.24 -17.36 -28.91
CA PRO A 299 31.52 -17.24 -27.49
C PRO A 299 32.97 -17.58 -27.15
N GLN A 300 33.67 -16.63 -26.53
CA GLN A 300 35.01 -16.83 -25.98
C GLN A 300 34.96 -17.79 -24.79
N LYS A 301 35.69 -18.90 -24.89
CA LYS A 301 35.94 -19.84 -23.79
C LYS A 301 36.73 -19.14 -22.67
N CYS A 302 36.13 -19.05 -21.49
CA CYS A 302 36.80 -18.61 -20.27
C CYS A 302 37.94 -19.59 -19.91
N ARG A 303 39.17 -19.07 -19.76
CA ARG A 303 40.29 -19.84 -19.22
C ARG A 303 40.21 -19.89 -17.68
N PRO A 304 40.51 -21.03 -17.05
CA PRO A 304 40.58 -21.12 -15.59
C PRO A 304 41.78 -20.33 -15.04
N ARG A 305 41.53 -19.66 -13.90
CA ARG A 305 42.53 -18.93 -13.11
C ARG A 305 43.54 -19.93 -12.51
N PRO A 306 44.85 -19.62 -12.52
CA PRO A 306 45.82 -20.43 -11.82
C PRO A 306 45.65 -20.27 -10.30
N VAL A 307 45.65 -21.40 -9.60
CA VAL A 307 45.74 -21.49 -8.14
C VAL A 307 47.20 -21.28 -7.76
N LEU A 308 47.46 -20.23 -6.98
CA LEU A 308 48.75 -20.03 -6.33
C LEU A 308 48.83 -20.96 -5.12
N VAL A 309 49.89 -21.76 -5.08
CA VAL A 309 50.30 -22.63 -3.96
C VAL A 309 51.08 -21.81 -2.95
#